data_AF-A0A1J3HWZ6-F1
#
_entry.id   AF-A0A1J3HWZ6-F1
#
_cell.length_a   1.000
_cell.length_b   1.000
_cell.length_c   1.000
_cell.angle_alpha   90.00
_cell.angle_beta   90.00
_cell.angle_gamma   90.00
#
_symmetry.space_group_name_H-M   'P 1'
#
loop_
_entity.id
_entity.type
_entity.pdbx_description
1 polymer ?
#
loop_
_entity_poly.entity_id
_entity_poly.type
_entity_poly.pdbx_seq_one_letter_code
_entity_poly.pdbx_strand_id
1 'polypeptide(L)'
;YISNLDPFKDAELLRNELHSLPASAIRVLIVCTVFLKQAAAAGLCLAEIGEKMTRDFSRGEDSFSLLENLCTKAKASVVGKTGEGGGA
;
A
#
# COMPACT_ATOMS: atom_id res chain seq x y z
N TYR A 1 9.62 11.12 13.48
CA TYR A 1 10.16 10.88 12.13
C TYR A 1 9.08 10.36 11.19
N ILE A 2 8.53 9.16 11.40
CA ILE A 2 7.50 8.54 10.53
C ILE A 2 6.28 9.47 10.29
N SER A 3 5.82 10.16 11.34
CA SER A 3 4.74 11.15 11.28
C SER A 3 4.94 12.25 10.23
N ASN A 4 6.19 12.57 9.87
CA ASN A 4 6.53 13.69 9.00
C ASN A 4 6.77 13.27 7.54
N LEU A 5 6.79 11.97 7.23
CA LEU A 5 6.94 11.49 5.84
C LEU A 5 5.80 12.00 4.97
N ASP A 6 6.10 12.51 3.77
CA ASP A 6 5.08 12.98 2.83
C ASP A 6 5.13 12.10 1.58
N PRO A 7 4.27 11.07 1.51
CA PRO A 7 4.34 10.08 0.43
C PRO A 7 4.16 10.71 -0.96
N PHE A 8 3.49 11.86 -1.06
CA PHE A 8 3.27 12.52 -2.34
C PHE A 8 4.46 13.37 -2.76
N LYS A 9 5.06 14.13 -1.83
CA LYS A 9 6.31 14.86 -2.11
C LYS A 9 7.47 13.92 -2.40
N ASP A 10 7.58 12.82 -1.63
CA ASP A 10 8.61 11.80 -1.86
C ASP A 10 8.43 11.16 -3.24
N ALA A 11 7.19 10.89 -3.64
CA ALA A 11 6.87 10.34 -4.96
C ALA A 11 7.09 11.33 -6.11
N GLU A 12 6.89 12.64 -5.88
CA GLU A 12 7.21 13.69 -6.86
C GLU A 12 8.72 13.79 -7.06
N LEU A 13 9.48 13.86 -5.97
CA LEU A 13 10.95 13.87 -5.99
C LEU A 13 11.50 12.66 -6.76
N LEU A 14 11.02 11.45 -6.45
CA LEU A 14 11.49 10.24 -7.12
C LEU A 14 11.14 10.18 -8.61
N ARG A 15 10.02 10.77 -9.03
CA ARG A 15 9.69 10.86 -10.46
C ARG A 15 10.63 11.79 -11.20
N ASN A 16 11.06 12.87 -10.56
CA ASN A 16 11.96 13.87 -11.15
C ASN A 16 13.42 13.39 -11.17
N GLU A 17 13.84 12.63 -10.15
CA GLU A 17 15.24 12.21 -9.99
C GLU A 17 15.51 10.82 -10.60
N LEU A 18 14.54 9.90 -10.58
CA LEU A 18 14.72 8.51 -10.99
C LEU A 18 13.76 8.13 -12.13
N HIS A 19 14.02 8.67 -13.32
CA HIS A 19 13.20 8.42 -14.52
C HIS A 19 13.08 6.94 -14.93
N SER A 20 14.02 6.08 -14.51
CA SER A 20 13.97 4.63 -14.78
C SER A 20 13.01 3.87 -13.86
N LEU A 21 12.51 4.50 -12.80
CA LEU A 21 11.65 3.85 -11.82
C LEU A 21 10.21 3.76 -12.36
N PRO A 22 9.61 2.55 -12.43
CA PRO A 22 8.28 2.39 -13.01
C PRO A 22 7.21 3.04 -12.12
N ALA A 23 6.15 3.55 -12.77
CA ALA A 23 5.02 4.16 -12.06
C ALA A 23 4.31 3.19 -11.07
N SER A 24 4.45 1.88 -11.25
CA SER A 24 4.00 0.89 -10.27
C SER A 24 4.82 0.93 -8.97
N ALA A 25 6.15 1.04 -9.05
CA ALA A 25 7.02 1.13 -7.88
C ALA A 25 6.74 2.40 -7.08
N ILE A 26 6.52 3.54 -7.75
CA ILE A 26 6.12 4.78 -7.09
C ILE A 26 4.77 4.62 -6.35
N ARG A 27 3.80 3.93 -6.96
CA ARG A 27 2.51 3.67 -6.29
C ARG A 27 2.66 2.77 -5.07
N VAL A 28 3.50 1.74 -5.16
CA VAL A 28 3.81 0.86 -4.01
C VAL A 28 4.45 1.67 -2.89
N LEU A 29 5.42 2.54 -3.19
CA LEU A 29 6.02 3.43 -2.19
C LEU A 29 4.96 4.27 -1.47
N ILE A 30 4.08 4.95 -2.22
CA ILE A 30 3.02 5.78 -1.63
C ILE A 30 2.18 4.95 -0.66
N VAL A 31 1.70 3.78 -1.10
CA VAL A 31 0.84 2.90 -0.30
C VAL A 31 1.58 2.40 0.95
N CYS A 32 2.83 1.97 0.80
CA CYS A 32 3.65 1.50 1.92
C CYS A 32 3.90 2.62 2.94
N THR A 33 4.24 3.83 2.49
CA THR A 33 4.48 4.97 3.38
C THR A 33 3.21 5.39 4.11
N VAL A 34 2.04 5.40 3.43
CA VAL A 34 0.75 5.65 4.09
C VAL A 34 0.46 4.58 5.13
N PHE A 35 0.60 3.30 4.79
CA PHE A 35 0.38 2.20 5.74
C PHE A 35 1.31 2.30 6.96
N LEU A 36 2.61 2.54 6.74
CA LEU A 36 3.60 2.71 7.80
C LEU A 36 3.23 3.84 8.75
N LYS A 37 2.78 4.99 8.22
CA LYS A 37 2.33 6.12 9.04
C LYS A 37 1.13 5.75 9.92
N GLN A 38 0.13 5.09 9.33
CA GLN A 38 -1.08 4.72 10.06
C GLN A 38 -0.80 3.64 11.11
N ALA A 39 0.01 2.65 10.78
CA ALA A 39 0.39 1.56 11.68
C ALA A 39 1.22 2.06 12.86
N ALA A 40 2.19 2.95 12.60
CA ALA A 40 2.97 3.60 13.67
C ALA A 40 2.09 4.51 14.55
N ALA A 41 1.14 5.25 13.97
CA ALA A 41 0.19 6.06 14.73
C ALA A 41 -0.77 5.20 15.57
N ALA A 42 -1.05 3.96 15.15
CA ALA A 42 -1.82 2.98 15.92
C ALA A 42 -1.00 2.31 17.04
N GLY A 43 0.27 2.68 17.23
CA GLY A 43 1.12 2.15 18.30
C GLY A 43 1.81 0.82 17.99
N LEU A 44 1.76 0.35 16.74
CA LEU A 44 2.44 -0.88 16.34
C LEU A 44 3.96 -0.69 16.32
N CYS A 45 4.69 -1.68 16.81
CA CYS A 45 6.15 -1.72 16.72
C CYS A 45 6.60 -2.13 15.31
N LEU A 46 7.88 -1.91 14.99
CA LEU A 46 8.43 -2.19 13.66
C LEU A 46 8.27 -3.67 13.26
N ALA A 47 8.36 -4.60 14.21
CA ALA A 47 8.18 -6.03 13.94
C ALA A 47 6.74 -6.34 13.52
N GLU A 48 5.74 -5.81 14.22
CA GLU A 48 4.31 -5.98 13.89
C GLU A 48 3.96 -5.32 12.55
N ILE A 49 4.60 -4.19 12.23
CA ILE A 49 4.43 -3.53 10.94
C ILE A 49 5.03 -4.39 9.82
N GLY A 50 6.26 -4.88 10.01
CA GLY A 50 6.96 -5.72 9.04
C GLY A 50 6.20 -7.00 8.73
N GLU A 51 5.65 -7.67 9.74
CA GLU A 51 4.76 -8.83 9.63
C GLU A 51 3.55 -8.53 8.72
N LYS A 52 2.94 -7.34 8.85
CA LYS A 52 1.73 -7.00 8.08
C LYS A 52 2.02 -6.55 6.65
N MET A 53 3.21 -6.00 6.40
CA MET A 53 3.62 -5.53 5.07
C MET A 53 4.21 -6.65 4.21
N THR A 54 4.86 -7.63 4.84
CA THR A 54 5.62 -8.69 4.15
C THR A 54 4.83 -9.99 4.16
N ARG A 55 5.04 -10.85 3.17
CA ARG A 55 4.44 -12.19 3.17
C ARG A 55 5.17 -13.07 4.19
N ASP A 56 4.43 -13.99 4.81
CA ASP A 56 5.03 -15.03 5.62
C ASP A 56 5.84 -15.99 4.74
N PHE A 57 7.09 -16.22 5.11
CA PHE A 57 7.98 -17.14 4.39
C PHE A 57 7.75 -18.62 4.77
N SER A 58 6.92 -18.86 5.78
CA SER A 58 6.73 -20.15 6.44
C SER A 58 5.72 -21.04 5.71
N ARG A 59 6.27 -21.98 4.92
CA ARG A 59 5.68 -23.30 4.58
C ARG A 59 4.43 -23.32 3.70
N GLY A 60 4.65 -23.07 2.40
CA GLY A 60 3.96 -23.78 1.32
C GLY A 60 2.66 -23.19 0.80
N GLU A 61 2.13 -22.15 1.44
CA GLU A 61 0.97 -21.41 0.94
C GLU A 61 1.40 -19.97 0.62
N ASP A 62 1.33 -19.60 -0.67
CA ASP A 62 1.59 -18.23 -1.17
C ASP A 62 0.51 -17.26 -0.68
N SER A 63 0.43 -17.05 0.63
CA SER A 63 -0.52 -16.15 1.24
C SER A 63 -0.10 -14.69 1.02
N PHE A 64 -1.06 -13.86 0.61
CA PHE A 64 -0.87 -12.42 0.51
C PHE A 64 -0.61 -11.80 1.88
N SER A 65 0.26 -10.79 1.94
CA SER A 65 0.42 -9.99 3.15
C SER A 65 -0.88 -9.24 3.48
N LEU A 66 -1.02 -8.75 4.71
CA LEU A 66 -2.18 -7.92 5.07
C LEU A 66 -2.29 -6.71 4.14
N LEU A 67 -1.17 -6.08 3.81
CA LEU A 67 -1.12 -4.95 2.88
C LEU A 67 -1.64 -5.31 1.49
N GLU A 68 -1.27 -6.47 0.95
CA GLU A 68 -1.75 -6.96 -0.35
C GLU A 68 -3.25 -7.30 -0.32
N ASN A 69 -3.72 -7.90 0.77
CA ASN A 69 -5.14 -8.16 0.99
C ASN A 69 -5.96 -6.87 1.04
N LEU A 70 -5.46 -5.82 1.70
CA LEU A 70 -6.09 -4.50 1.73
C LEU A 70 -6.16 -3.88 0.32
N CYS A 71 -5.08 -3.96 -0.45
CA CYS A 71 -5.06 -3.48 -1.84
C CYS A 71 -6.09 -4.20 -2.71
N THR A 72 -6.20 -5.53 -2.55
CA THR A 72 -7.16 -6.35 -3.29
C THR A 72 -8.61 -5.98 -2.95
N LYS A 73 -8.90 -5.80 -1.65
CA LYS A 73 -10.22 -5.32 -1.17
C LYS A 73 -10.54 -3.92 -1.70
N ALA A 74 -9.58 -3.00 -1.67
CA ALA A 74 -9.76 -1.65 -2.21
C ALA A 74 -10.05 -1.69 -3.72
N LYS A 75 -9.32 -2.50 -4.49
CA LYS A 75 -9.56 -2.71 -5.93
C LYS A 75 -10.98 -3.21 -6.19
N ALA A 76 -11.45 -4.21 -5.43
CA ALA A 76 -12.79 -4.77 -5.56
C ALA A 76 -13.89 -3.72 -5.27
N SER A 77 -13.68 -2.86 -4.26
CA SER A 77 -14.62 -1.79 -3.91
C SER A 77 -14.78 -0.71 -4.99
N VAL A 78 -13.72 -0.45 -5.76
CA VAL A 78 -13.77 0.49 -6.88
C VAL A 78 -14.48 -0.14 -8.09
N VAL A 79 -14.23 -1.42 -8.37
CA VAL A 79 -14.86 -2.16 -9.47
C VAL A 79 -16.36 -2.41 -9.24
N GLY A 80 -16.77 -2.68 -7.99
CA GLY A 80 -18.18 -2.93 -7.65
C GLY A 80 -19.11 -1.72 -7.80
N LYS A 81 -18.56 -0.50 -7.96
CA LYS A 81 -19.33 0.75 -8.11
C LYS A 81 -19.73 1.10 -9.54
N THR A 82 -19.36 0.30 -10.53
CA THR A 82 -19.67 0.56 -11.95
C THR A 82 -20.94 -0.17 -12.44
N GLY A 83 -21.73 -0.78 -11.55
CA GLY A 83 -22.84 -1.68 -11.92
C GLY A 83 -24.28 -1.24 -11.63
N GLU A 84 -24.55 -0.10 -10.99
CA GLU A 84 -25.93 0.38 -10.75
C GLU A 84 -26.23 1.66 -11.54
N GLY A 85 -26.69 1.47 -12.77
CA GLY A 85 -27.10 2.54 -13.68
C GLY A 85 -27.82 1.97 -14.91
N GLY A 86 -28.78 1.07 -14.70
CA GLY A 86 -29.61 0.51 -15.76
C GLY A 86 -30.93 0.01 -15.19
N GLY A 87 -31.94 0.87 -15.17
CA GLY A 87 -33.27 0.51 -14.69
C GLY A 87 -34.22 1.70 -14.52
N ALA A 88 -34.67 2.27 -15.64
CA ALA A 88 -36.02 2.79 -15.88
C ALA A 88 -36.15 3.19 -17.36
#